data_AF-A0A521DRF2-F1
#
_entry.id   AF-A0A521DRF2-F1
#
_cell.length_a   1.000
_cell.length_b   1.000
_cell.length_c   1.000
_cell.angle_alpha   90.00
_cell.angle_beta   90.00
_cell.angle_gamma   90.00
#
_symmetry.space_group_name_H-M   'P 1'
#
loop_
_entity.id
_entity.type
_entity.pdbx_description
1 polymer ?
#
loop_
_entity_poly.entity_id
_entity_poly.type
_entity_poly.pdbx_seq_one_letter_code
_entity_poly.pdbx_strand_id
1 'polypeptide(L)' 'MEHSDHQEQFLVEKLRLSDAFIPELSLVAEDDNGEIAGHVLFTKITIEGDGESFQSLALAPVSVKPVFQNQGIGGELIL' A
#
# COMPACT_ATOMS: atom_id res chain seq x y z
N MET A 1 -4.03 24.95 6.40
CA MET A 1 -4.16 23.98 5.31
C MET A 1 -4.66 22.69 5.95
N GLU A 2 -5.94 22.39 5.77
CA GLU A 2 -6.51 21.11 6.21
C GLU A 2 -6.12 20.06 5.16
N HIS A 3 -5.05 19.32 5.42
CA HIS A 3 -4.52 18.29 4.51
C HIS A 3 -5.16 16.90 4.73
N SER A 4 -6.25 16.82 5.49
CA SER A 4 -6.89 15.55 5.83
C SER A 4 -8.40 15.71 5.82
N ASP A 5 -9.10 14.74 5.23
CA ASP A 5 -10.55 14.60 5.28
C ASP A 5 -11.02 13.80 6.52
N HIS A 6 -10.09 13.43 7.41
CA HIS A 6 -10.32 12.56 8.59
C HIS A 6 -10.93 11.18 8.26
N GLN A 7 -10.74 10.70 7.03
CA GLN A 7 -11.22 9.39 6.58
C GLN A 7 -10.09 8.38 6.28
N GLU A 8 -8.87 8.68 6.71
CA GLU A 8 -7.68 7.84 6.48
C GLU A 8 -7.87 6.39 6.96
N GLN A 9 -8.61 6.18 8.05
CA GLN A 9 -8.93 4.84 8.56
C GLN A 9 -9.68 3.95 7.55
N PHE A 10 -10.38 4.56 6.58
CA PHE A 10 -11.10 3.86 5.51
C PHE A 10 -10.27 3.70 4.24
N LEU A 11 -9.05 4.25 4.18
CA LEU A 11 -8.26 4.28 2.95
C LEU A 11 -8.00 2.88 2.40
N VAL A 12 -7.58 1.93 3.24
CA VAL A 12 -7.30 0.55 2.83
C VAL A 12 -8.54 -0.11 2.22
N GLU A 13 -9.69 0.05 2.86
CA GLU A 13 -10.96 -0.51 2.38
C GLU A 13 -11.36 0.12 1.05
N LYS A 14 -11.32 1.45 0.95
CA LYS A 14 -11.62 2.19 -0.29
C LYS A 14 -10.71 1.74 -1.45
N LEU A 15 -9.41 1.58 -1.20
CA LEU A 15 -8.47 1.13 -2.22
C LEU A 15 -8.80 -0.29 -2.69
N ARG A 16 -9.02 -1.24 -1.78
CA ARG A 16 -9.36 -2.64 -2.12
C ARG A 16 -10.66 -2.79 -2.89
N LEU A 17 -11.61 -1.88 -2.68
CA LEU A 17 -12.89 -1.85 -3.40
C LEU A 17 -12.83 -1.10 -4.73
N SER A 18 -11.70 -0.47 -5.06
CA SER A 18 -11.54 0.29 -6.31
C SER A 18 -11.14 -0.59 -7.48
N ASP A 19 -11.54 -0.20 -8.69
CA ASP A 19 -11.13 -0.86 -9.94
C ASP A 19 -9.62 -0.75 -10.22
N ALA A 20 -8.94 0.17 -9.53
CA ALA A 20 -7.50 0.36 -9.63
C ALA A 20 -6.71 -0.70 -8.84
N PHE A 21 -7.34 -1.41 -7.90
CA PHE A 21 -6.68 -2.41 -7.06
C PHE A 21 -6.17 -3.60 -7.86
N ILE A 22 -4.98 -4.08 -7.51
CA ILE A 22 -4.37 -5.27 -8.09
C ILE A 22 -4.23 -6.33 -6.97
N PRO A 23 -5.17 -7.28 -6.86
CA PRO A 23 -5.15 -8.30 -5.82
C PRO A 23 -3.84 -9.09 -5.76
N GLU A 24 -3.26 -9.40 -6.93
CA GLU A 24 -2.04 -10.20 -7.08
C GLU A 24 -0.78 -9.49 -6.54
N LEU A 25 -0.84 -8.16 -6.37
CA LEU A 25 0.24 -7.36 -5.80
C LEU A 25 -0.06 -6.93 -4.36
N SER A 26 -1.17 -7.37 -3.76
CA SER A 26 -1.44 -7.14 -2.34
C SER A 26 -0.75 -8.22 -1.50
N LEU A 27 0.39 -7.87 -0.92
CA LEU A 27 1.22 -8.82 -0.16
C LEU A 27 1.08 -8.61 1.34
N VAL A 28 1.27 -9.71 2.09
CA VAL A 28 1.38 -9.71 3.55
C VAL A 28 2.72 -10.32 3.94
N ALA A 29 3.34 -9.79 4.99
CA ALA A 29 4.46 -10.43 5.66
C ALA A 29 3.91 -11.20 6.86
N GLU A 30 4.35 -12.44 7.03
CA GLU A 30 3.99 -13.31 8.15
C GLU A 30 5.25 -13.78 8.87
N ASP A 31 5.15 -13.97 10.19
CA ASP A 31 6.20 -14.64 10.96
C ASP A 31 6.11 -16.18 10.82
N ASP A 32 7.05 -16.90 11.42
CA ASP A 32 7.09 -18.37 11.38
C ASP A 32 5.84 -19.04 11.99
N ASN A 33 5.06 -18.31 12.79
CA ASN A 33 3.83 -18.79 13.41
C ASN A 33 2.57 -18.43 12.60
N GLY A 34 2.72 -17.72 11.48
CA GLY A 34 1.63 -17.21 10.66
C GLY A 34 1.01 -15.91 11.19
N GLU A 35 1.66 -15.21 12.12
CA GLU A 35 1.21 -13.88 12.54
C GLU A 35 1.54 -12.85 11.46
N ILE A 36 0.50 -12.17 10.94
CA ILE A 36 0.68 -11.05 10.01
C ILE A 36 1.50 -9.95 10.66
N ALA A 37 2.70 -9.69 10.16
CA ALA A 37 3.60 -8.64 10.63
C ALA A 37 3.40 -7.31 9.88
N GLY A 38 2.94 -7.34 8.63
CA GLY A 38 2.75 -6.15 7.81
C GLY A 38 2.11 -6.45 6.47
N HIS A 39 1.84 -5.41 5.69
CA HIS A 39 1.29 -5.55 4.34
C HIS A 39 1.68 -4.39 3.45
N VAL A 40 1.56 -4.61 2.14
CA VAL A 40 1.67 -3.59 1.09
C VAL A 40 0.54 -3.79 0.07
N LEU A 41 0.11 -2.70 -0.55
CA LEU A 41 -0.85 -2.72 -1.66
C LEU A 41 -0.31 -1.92 -2.83
N PHE A 42 -0.77 -2.30 -4.02
CA PHE A 42 -0.54 -1.55 -5.25
C PHE A 42 -1.86 -1.27 -5.95
N THR A 43 -1.97 -0.06 -6.49
CA THR A 43 -3.09 0.35 -7.35
C THR A 43 -2.57 0.94 -8.65
N LYS A 44 -3.28 0.70 -9.76
CA LYS A 44 -3.00 1.34 -11.05
C LYS A 44 -3.23 2.85 -10.93
N ILE A 45 -2.29 3.63 -11.45
CA ILE A 45 -2.41 5.07 -11.59
C ILE A 45 -2.02 5.51 -12.99
N THR A 46 -2.50 6.68 -13.38
CA THR A 46 -2.04 7.38 -14.57
C THR A 46 -1.31 8.63 -14.11
N ILE A 47 -0.09 8.84 -14.61
CA ILE A 47 0.67 10.07 -14.38
C ILE A 47 0.59 10.90 -15.65
N GLU A 48 0.18 12.15 -15.49
CA GLU A 48 0.03 13.12 -16.57
C GLU A 48 1.11 14.20 -16.45
N GLY A 49 1.81 14.52 -17.54
CA GLY A 49 2.87 15.54 -17.55
C GLY A 49 3.39 15.83 -18.96
N ASP A 50 3.77 17.08 -19.24
CA ASP A 50 4.36 17.54 -20.51
C ASP A 50 3.60 17.13 -21.80
N GLY A 51 2.27 17.01 -21.70
CA GLY A 51 1.42 16.57 -22.81
C GLY A 51 1.44 15.05 -23.05
N GLU A 52 2.10 14.29 -22.19
CA GLU A 52 2.15 12.84 -22.18
C GLU A 52 1.36 12.26 -21.00
N SER A 53 0.99 10.99 -21.15
CA SER A 53 0.29 10.21 -20.14
C SER A 53 0.89 8.81 -20.10
N PHE A 54 1.24 8.34 -18.90
CA PHE A 54 1.80 7.01 -18.72
C PHE A 54 1.14 6.26 -17.56
N GLN A 55 0.94 4.96 -17.78
CA GLN A 55 0.44 4.05 -16.76
C GLN A 55 1.56 3.70 -15.78
N SER A 56 1.23 3.69 -14.49
CA SER A 56 2.17 3.34 -13.41
C SER A 56 1.43 2.64 -12.26
N LEU A 57 2.16 2.27 -11.22
CA LEU A 57 1.64 1.70 -9.99
C LEU A 57 1.92 2.63 -8.81
N ALA A 58 0.90 2.93 -8.02
CA ALA A 58 1.06 3.55 -6.72
C ALA A 58 1.27 2.46 -5.68
N LEU A 59 2.38 2.54 -4.95
CA LEU A 59 2.66 1.73 -3.77
C LEU A 59 2.07 2.46 -2.56
N ALA A 60 0.92 2.01 -2.08
CA ALA A 60 0.33 2.47 -0.82
C ALA A 60 -0.93 1.68 -0.44
N PRO A 61 -1.22 1.57 0.87
CA PRO A 61 -0.31 1.82 1.99
C PRO A 61 0.66 0.65 2.22
N VAL A 62 1.82 0.97 2.80
CA VAL A 62 2.69 -0.01 3.47
C VAL A 62 2.53 0.16 4.97
N SER A 63 2.38 -0.94 5.71
CA SER A 63 2.35 -0.88 7.17
C SER A 63 3.00 -2.10 7.81
N VAL A 64 3.60 -1.88 8.97
CA VAL A 64 4.21 -2.91 9.81
C VAL A 64 3.67 -2.73 11.22
N LYS A 65 3.14 -3.81 11.79
CA LYS A 65 2.67 -3.86 13.18
C LYS A 65 3.77 -3.36 14.12
N PRO A 66 3.46 -2.55 15.15
CA PRO A 66 4.46 -1.92 16.01
C PRO A 66 5.51 -2.88 16.61
N VAL A 67 5.09 -4.08 17.01
CA VAL A 67 5.98 -5.09 17.61
C VAL A 67 6.99 -5.68 16.62
N PHE A 68 6.76 -5.53 15.32
CA PHE A 68 7.61 -6.02 14.23
C PHE A 68 8.41 -4.89 13.53
N GLN A 69 8.31 -3.64 14.00
CA GLN A 69 9.04 -2.51 13.41
C GLN A 69 10.54 -2.55 13.71
N ASN A 70 11.33 -1.83 12.91
CA ASN A 70 12.79 -1.75 12.98
C ASN A 70 13.53 -3.08 12.68
N GLN A 71 12.86 -4.02 12.03
CA GLN A 71 13.42 -5.33 11.63
C GLN A 71 13.65 -5.46 10.12
N GLY A 72 13.43 -4.39 9.34
CA GLY A 72 13.60 -4.40 7.89
C GLY A 72 12.37 -4.85 7.08
N ILE A 73 11.33 -5.38 7.72
CA ILE A 73 10.12 -5.94 7.07
C ILE A 73 9.47 -4.98 6.06
N GLY A 74 9.36 -3.70 6.40
CA GLY A 74 8.78 -2.70 5.49
C GLY A 74 9.60 -2.51 4.22
N GLY A 75 10.93 -2.67 4.29
CA GLY A 75 11.81 -2.65 3.13
C GLY A 75 11.66 -3.91 2.27
N GLU A 76 11.60 -5.08 2.89
CA GLU A 76 11.39 -6.38 2.21
C GLU A 76 10.01 -6.47 1.52
N LEU A 77 9.00 -5.76 2.03
CA LEU A 77 7.70 -5.66 1.35
C LEU A 77 7.75 -4.79 0.08
N ILE A 78 8.78 -3.97 -0.08
CA ILE A 78 8.91 -3.01 -1.20
C ILE A 78 9.93 -3.48 -2.25
N LEU A 79 11.01 -4.13 -1.82
CA LEU A 79 12.18 -4.52 -2.62
C LEU A 79 12.09 -5.95 -3.14
#